data_AF-A0A4Y2V2V2-F1
#
_entry.id   AF-A0A4Y2V2V2-F1
#
_cell.length_a   1.000
_cell.length_b   1.000
_cell.length_c   1.000
_cell.angle_alpha   90.00
_cell.angle_beta   90.00
_cell.angle_gamma   90.00
#
_symmetry.space_group_name_H-M   'P 1'
#
loop_
_entity.id
_entity.type
_entity.pdbx_description
1 polymer ?
#
loop_
_entity_poly.entity_id
_entity_poly.type
_entity_poly.pdbx_seq_one_letter_code
_entity_poly.pdbx_strand_id
1 'polypeptide(L)'
;MGKKDVVGCDGTVTNKGWKNGVINQIENHVGRPLKWNICLLHFNELPFRHIFQHIDCQTAGPNSFSGLIGQQLTCYEKLPVVDYEPIDWSIPDIERNLLSRDQQYLLDISNAITLGRCPEDLANLDPGPLSLRLHTSSSDPSGNLKEIVGFILKSYMSVWFAIKKSKYFTDGQNMSFKHSKHHGIYPTNYFKLSNMLCLISPKNQTLNV
;
A
#
# COMPACT_ATOMS: atom_id res chain seq x y z
N MET A 1 -28.05 21.24 -6.99
CA MET A 1 -26.80 20.80 -6.33
C MET A 1 -25.64 21.22 -7.21
N GLY A 2 -24.78 22.16 -6.77
CA GLY A 2 -23.72 22.73 -7.60
C GLY A 2 -22.60 21.74 -7.91
N LYS A 3 -22.08 21.77 -9.15
CA LYS A 3 -20.94 20.96 -9.60
C LYS A 3 -19.71 21.28 -8.75
N LYS A 4 -19.10 20.28 -8.11
CA LYS A 4 -17.87 20.43 -7.32
C LYS A 4 -16.73 19.79 -8.09
N ASP A 5 -15.74 20.59 -8.46
CA ASP A 5 -14.54 20.08 -9.10
C ASP A 5 -13.60 19.49 -8.06
N VAL A 6 -13.09 18.28 -8.35
CA VAL A 6 -12.17 17.52 -7.50
C VAL A 6 -10.94 17.20 -8.32
N VAL A 7 -9.77 17.46 -7.74
CA VAL A 7 -8.47 17.09 -8.34
C VAL A 7 -7.96 15.83 -7.65
N GLY A 8 -7.67 14.79 -8.43
CA GLY A 8 -6.99 13.60 -7.96
C GLY A 8 -5.50 13.71 -8.26
N CYS A 9 -4.64 13.54 -7.25
CA CYS A 9 -3.20 13.45 -7.45
C CYS A 9 -2.55 12.55 -6.39
N ASP A 10 -1.29 12.21 -6.61
CA ASP A 10 -0.50 11.53 -5.59
C ASP A 10 -0.15 12.43 -4.39
N GLY A 11 0.40 11.82 -3.35
CA GLY A 11 0.77 12.47 -2.10
C GLY A 11 2.06 13.29 -2.11
N THR A 12 2.72 13.43 -3.27
CA THR A 12 4.11 13.91 -3.32
C THR A 12 4.24 15.40 -3.03
N VAL A 13 5.44 15.83 -2.60
CA VAL A 13 5.77 17.24 -2.38
C VAL A 13 5.61 18.07 -3.66
N THR A 14 5.89 17.49 -4.83
CA THR A 14 5.68 18.15 -6.13
C THR A 14 4.21 18.52 -6.36
N ASN A 15 3.29 17.66 -5.93
CA ASN A 15 1.86 17.91 -6.09
C ASN A 15 1.27 18.75 -4.95
N LYS A 16 1.74 18.53 -3.71
CA LYS A 16 1.19 19.09 -2.47
C LYS A 16 1.98 20.25 -1.87
N GLY A 17 3.10 20.63 -2.48
CA GLY A 17 4.00 21.64 -1.95
C GLY A 17 3.30 22.98 -1.73
N TRP A 18 3.42 23.53 -0.52
CA TRP A 18 2.83 24.83 -0.17
C TRP A 18 3.36 25.98 -1.03
N LYS A 19 4.58 25.84 -1.56
CA LYS A 19 5.18 26.69 -2.59
C LYS A 19 5.33 25.89 -3.87
N ASN A 20 4.80 26.41 -4.98
CA ASN A 20 4.90 25.84 -6.32
C ASN A 20 4.35 24.42 -6.51
N GLY A 21 3.67 23.82 -5.53
CA GLY A 21 3.00 22.55 -5.72
C GLY A 21 1.91 22.65 -6.79
N VAL A 22 1.75 21.61 -7.60
CA VAL A 22 0.80 21.60 -8.73
C VAL A 22 -0.61 22.01 -8.29
N ILE A 23 -1.11 21.50 -7.17
CA ILE A 23 -2.44 21.88 -6.65
C ILE A 23 -2.49 23.37 -6.30
N ASN A 24 -1.48 23.88 -5.59
CA ASN A 24 -1.43 25.28 -5.21
C ASN A 24 -1.40 26.21 -6.44
N GLN A 25 -0.66 25.83 -7.49
CA GLN A 25 -0.66 26.58 -8.74
C GLN A 25 -2.04 26.59 -9.41
N ILE A 26 -2.73 25.45 -9.44
CA ILE A 26 -4.08 25.35 -10.00
C ILE A 26 -5.07 26.16 -9.15
N GLU A 27 -5.03 26.06 -7.81
CA GLU A 27 -5.88 26.85 -6.92
C GLU A 27 -5.70 28.36 -7.12
N ASN A 28 -4.45 28.81 -7.30
CA ASN A 28 -4.13 30.20 -7.59
C ASN A 28 -4.66 30.63 -8.96
N HIS A 29 -4.55 29.77 -9.98
CA HIS A 29 -5.07 30.06 -11.33
C HIS A 29 -6.60 30.12 -11.37
N VAL A 30 -7.28 29.21 -10.66
CA VAL A 30 -8.75 29.13 -10.61
C VAL A 30 -9.34 30.14 -9.60
N GLY A 31 -8.51 30.73 -8.73
CA GLY A 31 -8.92 31.74 -7.76
C GLY A 31 -9.77 31.19 -6.60
N ARG A 32 -9.71 29.88 -6.33
CA ARG A 32 -10.44 29.27 -5.22
C ARG A 32 -9.76 27.98 -4.73
N PRO A 33 -9.96 27.60 -3.45
CA PRO A 33 -9.52 26.30 -2.95
C PRO A 33 -10.21 25.14 -3.69
N LEU A 34 -9.44 24.10 -3.99
CA LEU A 34 -9.93 22.88 -4.62
C LEU A 34 -10.08 21.77 -3.58
N LYS A 35 -11.05 20.90 -3.82
CA LYS A 35 -11.10 19.62 -3.11
C LYS A 35 -10.13 18.67 -3.80
N TRP A 36 -9.29 18.04 -3.00
CA TRP A 36 -8.24 17.15 -3.45
C TRP A 36 -8.45 15.81 -2.81
N ASN A 37 -8.35 14.75 -3.61
CA ASN A 37 -8.41 13.38 -3.13
C ASN A 37 -7.02 12.76 -3.24
N ILE A 38 -6.55 12.18 -2.14
CA ILE A 38 -5.25 11.54 -2.08
C ILE A 38 -5.41 10.13 -2.63
N CYS A 39 -4.53 9.72 -3.54
CA CYS A 39 -4.46 8.32 -3.96
C CYS A 39 -4.30 7.41 -2.74
N LEU A 40 -5.34 6.62 -2.44
CA LEU A 40 -5.35 5.72 -1.28
C LEU A 40 -4.30 4.60 -1.39
N LEU A 41 -3.89 4.26 -2.61
CA LEU A 41 -2.80 3.33 -2.83
C LEU A 41 -1.48 3.89 -2.30
N HIS A 42 -1.16 5.15 -2.63
CA HIS A 42 0.00 5.83 -2.05
C HIS A 42 -0.13 6.02 -0.54
N PHE A 43 -1.35 6.14 -0.01
CA PHE A 43 -1.55 6.13 1.44
C PHE A 43 -1.19 4.79 2.07
N ASN A 44 -1.48 3.66 1.40
CA ASN A 44 -1.11 2.32 1.86
C ASN A 44 0.40 2.04 1.77
N GLU A 45 1.13 2.74 0.90
CA GLU A 45 2.59 2.62 0.80
C GLU A 45 3.31 3.19 2.03
N LEU A 46 2.73 4.19 2.71
CA LEU A 46 3.33 4.80 3.91
C LEU A 46 3.46 3.81 5.09
N PRO A 47 2.40 3.10 5.55
CA PRO A 47 2.55 2.06 6.56
C PRO A 47 3.49 0.95 6.10
N PHE A 48 3.39 0.54 4.83
CA PHE A 48 4.24 -0.50 4.28
C PHE A 48 5.72 -0.11 4.42
N ARG A 49 6.08 1.10 4.01
CA ARG A 49 7.42 1.64 4.15
C ARG A 49 7.88 1.71 5.60
N HIS A 50 7.00 2.12 6.52
CA HIS A 50 7.34 2.19 7.94
C HIS A 50 7.64 0.81 8.54
N ILE A 51 6.81 -0.18 8.24
CA ILE A 51 7.01 -1.57 8.68
C ILE A 51 8.28 -2.15 8.05
N PHE A 52 8.46 -1.94 6.74
CA PHE A 52 9.64 -2.42 6.03
C PHE A 52 10.93 -1.81 6.61
N GLN A 53 10.94 -0.51 6.91
CA GLN A 53 12.07 0.16 7.56
C GLN A 53 12.34 -0.36 8.98
N HIS A 54 11.30 -0.73 9.71
CA HIS A 54 11.43 -1.30 11.05
C HIS A 54 12.03 -2.71 11.00
N ILE A 55 11.61 -3.52 10.02
CA ILE A 55 11.96 -4.94 9.90
C ILE A 55 13.31 -5.15 9.19
N ASP A 56 13.60 -4.39 8.14
CA ASP A 56 14.73 -4.59 7.22
C ASP A 56 15.71 -3.40 7.20
N CYS A 57 15.64 -2.52 8.21
CA CYS A 57 16.46 -1.32 8.37
C CYS A 57 16.17 -0.17 7.38
N GLN A 58 16.73 1.01 7.68
CA GLN A 58 16.60 2.18 6.82
C GLN A 58 17.28 1.94 5.47
N THR A 59 16.52 2.12 4.39
CA THR A 59 17.02 2.16 3.02
C THR A 59 18.08 3.24 2.88
N ALA A 60 19.24 2.93 2.30
CA ALA A 60 20.31 3.92 2.06
C ALA A 60 19.99 4.87 0.88
N GLY A 61 18.86 4.66 0.19
CA GLY A 61 18.41 5.36 -0.99
C GLY A 61 17.13 4.73 -1.55
N PRO A 62 16.50 5.33 -2.58
CA PRO A 62 15.23 4.85 -3.13
C PRO A 62 15.31 3.42 -3.71
N ASN A 63 16.51 2.95 -4.07
CA ASN A 63 16.74 1.64 -4.69
C ASN A 63 17.71 0.75 -3.87
N SER A 64 18.07 1.14 -2.64
CA SER A 64 19.05 0.39 -1.84
C SER A 64 18.42 -0.09 -0.54
N PHE A 65 18.24 -1.41 -0.47
CA PHE A 65 17.87 -2.09 0.74
C PHE A 65 19.14 -2.50 1.49
N SER A 66 19.20 -2.18 2.78
CA SER A 66 20.38 -2.43 3.62
C SER A 66 20.24 -3.68 4.47
N GLY A 67 19.02 -4.09 4.82
CA GLY A 67 18.76 -5.29 5.59
C GLY A 67 18.79 -6.58 4.78
N LEU A 68 18.72 -7.69 5.53
CA LEU A 68 18.86 -9.05 5.00
C LEU A 68 17.74 -9.42 4.01
N ILE A 69 16.50 -9.01 4.28
CA ILE A 69 15.35 -9.28 3.39
C ILE A 69 15.53 -8.50 2.10
N GLY A 70 15.92 -7.23 2.23
CA GLY A 70 16.28 -6.36 1.13
C GLY A 70 17.38 -6.89 0.23
N GLN A 71 18.44 -7.44 0.81
CA GLN A 71 19.51 -8.09 0.07
C GLN A 71 19.01 -9.37 -0.63
N GLN A 72 18.17 -10.17 0.03
CA GLN A 72 17.56 -11.35 -0.59
C GLN A 72 16.66 -10.99 -1.79
N LEU A 73 15.99 -9.83 -1.75
CA LEU A 73 15.23 -9.29 -2.88
C LEU A 73 16.09 -8.93 -4.10
N THR A 74 17.42 -8.93 -4.01
CA THR A 74 18.29 -8.72 -5.19
C THR A 74 18.61 -10.03 -5.92
N CYS A 75 18.40 -11.19 -5.29
CA CYS A 75 18.79 -12.50 -5.81
C CYS A 75 17.64 -13.51 -5.88
N TYR A 76 16.39 -13.09 -5.64
CA TYR A 76 15.24 -14.00 -5.53
C TYR A 76 14.94 -14.77 -6.83
N GLU A 77 15.27 -14.21 -8.00
CA GLU A 77 15.04 -14.84 -9.31
C GLU A 77 15.74 -16.20 -9.44
N LYS A 78 16.84 -16.39 -8.70
CA LYS A 78 17.64 -17.63 -8.73
C LYS A 78 17.16 -18.67 -7.71
N LEU A 79 16.18 -18.32 -6.88
CA LEU A 79 15.72 -19.20 -5.82
C LEU A 79 14.64 -20.16 -6.34
N PRO A 80 14.72 -21.46 -6.00
CA PRO A 80 13.71 -22.43 -6.39
C PRO A 80 12.36 -22.10 -5.75
N VAL A 81 11.29 -22.62 -6.32
CA VAL A 81 9.98 -22.64 -5.66
C VAL A 81 9.93 -23.84 -4.74
N VAL A 82 9.46 -23.66 -3.51
CA VAL A 82 9.33 -24.72 -2.53
C VAL A 82 7.95 -24.65 -1.87
N ASP A 83 7.52 -25.74 -1.27
CA ASP A 83 6.32 -25.74 -0.42
C ASP A 83 6.63 -25.02 0.91
N TYR A 84 5.62 -24.33 1.46
CA TYR A 84 5.76 -23.50 2.66
C TYR A 84 4.48 -23.52 3.50
N GLU A 85 4.60 -23.07 4.74
CA GLU A 85 3.44 -22.94 5.64
C GLU A 85 2.46 -21.88 5.09
N PRO A 86 1.18 -22.22 4.87
CA PRO A 86 0.20 -21.27 4.36
C PRO A 86 -0.04 -20.10 5.33
N ILE A 87 -0.23 -18.90 4.79
CA ILE A 87 -0.66 -17.75 5.59
C ILE A 87 -2.18 -17.63 5.55
N ASP A 88 -2.81 -17.66 6.73
CA ASP A 88 -4.26 -17.45 6.86
C ASP A 88 -4.66 -16.04 6.42
N TRP A 89 -5.37 -15.97 5.28
CA TRP A 89 -6.01 -14.78 4.75
C TRP A 89 -7.15 -15.15 3.79
N SER A 90 -8.27 -14.43 3.88
CA SER A 90 -9.38 -14.61 2.95
C SER A 90 -9.15 -13.78 1.70
N ILE A 91 -9.01 -14.48 0.57
CA ILE A 91 -8.90 -13.87 -0.76
C ILE A 91 -10.19 -13.08 -1.06
N PRO A 92 -10.10 -11.81 -1.51
CA PRO A 92 -11.26 -11.04 -1.90
C PRO A 92 -11.93 -11.61 -3.15
N ASP A 93 -13.25 -11.71 -3.10
CA ASP A 93 -14.08 -12.01 -4.27
C ASP A 93 -14.08 -10.81 -5.23
N ILE A 94 -13.32 -10.91 -6.32
CA ILE A 94 -13.20 -9.89 -7.37
C ILE A 94 -13.19 -10.54 -8.76
N GLU A 95 -13.92 -9.95 -9.69
CA GLU A 95 -13.92 -10.40 -11.08
C GLU A 95 -12.56 -10.09 -11.75
N ARG A 96 -11.91 -11.11 -12.30
CA ARG A 96 -10.57 -10.99 -12.91
C ARG A 96 -10.50 -10.03 -14.10
N ASN A 97 -11.60 -9.85 -14.82
CA ASN A 97 -11.73 -8.92 -15.94
C ASN A 97 -11.55 -7.44 -15.52
N LEU A 98 -11.71 -7.11 -14.23
CA LEU A 98 -11.51 -5.77 -13.68
C LEU A 98 -10.04 -5.48 -13.34
N LEU A 99 -9.17 -6.49 -13.43
CA LEU A 99 -7.78 -6.44 -13.01
C LEU A 99 -6.85 -6.33 -14.22
N SER A 100 -5.83 -5.46 -14.12
CA SER A 100 -4.69 -5.48 -15.05
C SER A 100 -3.86 -6.75 -14.87
N ARG A 101 -2.93 -7.02 -15.78
CA ARG A 101 -2.04 -8.20 -15.73
C ARG A 101 -1.28 -8.28 -14.40
N ASP A 102 -0.67 -7.19 -13.95
CA ASP A 102 0.09 -7.15 -12.69
C ASP A 102 -0.80 -7.38 -11.47
N GLN A 103 -2.06 -6.95 -11.54
CA GLN A 103 -3.03 -7.11 -10.47
C GLN A 103 -3.57 -8.55 -10.40
N GLN A 104 -3.74 -9.19 -11.55
CA GLN A 104 -4.05 -10.61 -11.63
C GLN A 104 -2.90 -11.44 -11.07
N TYR A 105 -1.66 -11.12 -11.45
CA TYR A 105 -0.48 -11.74 -10.88
C TYR A 105 -0.46 -11.61 -9.34
N LEU A 106 -0.68 -10.40 -8.83
CA LEU A 106 -0.69 -10.15 -7.39
C LEU A 106 -1.77 -10.99 -6.67
N LEU A 107 -2.96 -11.10 -7.26
CA LEU A 107 -4.03 -11.98 -6.77
C LEU A 107 -3.59 -13.46 -6.77
N ASP A 108 -3.00 -13.92 -7.87
CA ASP A 108 -2.62 -15.31 -8.06
C ASP A 108 -1.50 -15.75 -7.12
N ILE A 109 -0.45 -14.94 -6.95
CA ILE A 109 0.62 -15.24 -6.00
C ILE A 109 0.11 -15.22 -4.55
N SER A 110 -0.89 -14.39 -4.26
CA SER A 110 -1.50 -14.37 -2.93
C SER A 110 -2.33 -15.60 -2.65
N ASN A 111 -3.06 -16.09 -3.66
CA ASN A 111 -3.76 -17.36 -3.58
C ASN A 111 -2.78 -18.51 -3.33
N ALA A 112 -1.67 -18.54 -4.07
CA ALA A 112 -0.60 -19.50 -3.85
C ALA A 112 -0.09 -19.47 -2.40
N ILE A 113 0.16 -18.26 -1.87
CA ILE A 113 0.63 -18.08 -0.49
C ILE A 113 -0.38 -18.61 0.54
N THR A 114 -1.68 -18.32 0.35
CA THR A 114 -2.74 -18.84 1.23
C THR A 114 -2.94 -20.35 1.13
N LEU A 115 -2.46 -20.98 0.05
CA LEU A 115 -2.54 -22.43 -0.16
C LEU A 115 -1.26 -23.17 0.22
N GLY A 116 -0.18 -22.45 0.57
CA GLY A 116 1.13 -23.05 0.89
C GLY A 116 1.91 -23.58 -0.31
N ARG A 117 1.48 -23.29 -1.54
CA ARG A 117 2.06 -23.85 -2.77
C ARG A 117 1.99 -22.85 -3.92
N CYS A 118 3.12 -22.62 -4.58
CA CYS A 118 3.20 -21.74 -5.75
C CYS A 118 3.48 -22.55 -7.01
N PRO A 119 2.66 -22.42 -8.08
CA PRO A 119 2.99 -22.96 -9.39
C PRO A 119 4.28 -22.34 -9.96
N GLU A 120 5.11 -23.16 -10.60
CA GLU A 120 6.41 -22.71 -11.12
C GLU A 120 6.28 -21.70 -12.27
N ASP A 121 5.27 -21.86 -13.12
CA ASP A 121 4.92 -20.92 -14.17
C ASP A 121 4.52 -19.54 -13.62
N LEU A 122 3.75 -19.51 -12.52
CA LEU A 122 3.41 -18.29 -11.80
C LEU A 122 4.66 -17.65 -11.20
N ALA A 123 5.52 -18.44 -10.58
CA ALA A 123 6.75 -17.99 -9.93
C ALA A 123 7.79 -17.42 -10.91
N ASN A 124 7.76 -17.84 -12.17
CA ASN A 124 8.66 -17.39 -13.23
C ASN A 124 8.21 -16.10 -13.93
N LEU A 125 7.04 -15.56 -13.58
CA LEU A 125 6.65 -14.24 -14.04
C LEU A 125 7.51 -13.18 -13.34
N ASP A 126 7.88 -12.13 -14.08
CA ASP A 126 8.60 -10.97 -13.55
C ASP A 126 7.61 -9.82 -13.26
N PRO A 127 7.05 -9.73 -12.04
CA PRO A 127 6.22 -8.61 -11.61
C PRO A 127 7.06 -7.43 -11.07
N GLY A 128 8.39 -7.52 -11.08
CA GLY A 128 9.29 -6.67 -10.32
C GLY A 128 9.56 -7.15 -8.88
N PRO A 129 10.36 -6.40 -8.10
CA PRO A 129 10.81 -6.82 -6.78
C PRO A 129 9.66 -6.78 -5.76
N LEU A 130 9.01 -7.93 -5.55
CA LEU A 130 7.99 -8.13 -4.53
C LEU A 130 8.43 -9.19 -3.51
N SER A 131 8.31 -8.86 -2.23
CA SER A 131 8.58 -9.78 -1.11
C SER A 131 7.73 -11.04 -1.10
N LEU A 132 6.62 -11.06 -1.84
CA LEU A 132 5.78 -12.24 -2.03
C LEU A 132 6.52 -13.37 -2.77
N ARG A 133 7.34 -13.05 -3.78
CA ARG A 133 8.10 -14.08 -4.51
C ARG A 133 9.17 -14.71 -3.63
N LEU A 134 9.88 -13.89 -2.85
CA LEU A 134 10.87 -14.38 -1.89
C LEU A 134 10.26 -15.35 -0.88
N HIS A 135 9.03 -15.10 -0.42
CA HIS A 135 8.32 -16.02 0.48
C HIS A 135 8.09 -17.39 -0.14
N THR A 136 7.68 -17.45 -1.41
CA THR A 136 7.44 -18.72 -2.12
C THR A 136 8.70 -19.55 -2.37
N SER A 137 9.87 -18.98 -2.11
CA SER A 137 11.17 -19.63 -2.27
C SER A 137 11.81 -20.08 -0.95
N SER A 138 11.10 -19.94 0.17
CA SER A 138 11.59 -20.39 1.48
C SER A 138 10.58 -21.31 2.13
N SER A 139 10.98 -22.55 2.42
CA SER A 139 10.15 -23.52 3.14
C SER A 139 9.96 -23.13 4.61
N ASP A 140 10.90 -22.37 5.16
CA ASP A 140 10.83 -21.79 6.51
C ASP A 140 11.17 -20.29 6.44
N PRO A 141 10.21 -19.43 6.02
CA PRO A 141 10.44 -18.01 5.93
C PRO A 141 10.60 -17.40 7.32
N SER A 142 11.56 -16.48 7.49
CA SER A 142 11.80 -15.81 8.77
C SER A 142 10.53 -15.12 9.28
N GLY A 143 10.39 -15.00 10.61
CA GLY A 143 9.24 -14.31 11.22
C GLY A 143 9.02 -12.90 10.64
N ASN A 144 10.12 -12.19 10.39
CA ASN A 144 10.14 -10.88 9.73
C ASN A 144 9.57 -10.91 8.30
N LEU A 145 9.93 -11.93 7.49
CA LEU A 145 9.39 -12.09 6.14
C LEU A 145 7.89 -12.47 6.20
N LYS A 146 7.50 -13.35 7.13
CA LYS A 146 6.09 -13.70 7.37
C LYS A 146 5.27 -12.46 7.78
N GLU A 147 5.84 -11.56 8.58
CA GLU A 147 5.19 -10.31 8.99
C GLU A 147 4.99 -9.34 7.81
N ILE A 148 6.02 -9.14 6.97
CA ILE A 148 5.92 -8.30 5.76
C ILE A 148 4.85 -8.86 4.80
N VAL A 149 4.91 -10.15 4.51
CA VAL A 149 3.95 -10.81 3.60
C VAL A 149 2.54 -10.75 4.18
N GLY A 150 2.40 -11.01 5.49
CA GLY A 150 1.14 -10.88 6.21
C GLY A 150 0.56 -9.48 6.12
N PHE A 151 1.39 -8.44 6.26
CA PHE A 151 0.96 -7.05 6.08
C PHE A 151 0.51 -6.77 4.64
N ILE A 152 1.23 -7.26 3.63
CA ILE A 152 0.86 -7.08 2.22
C ILE A 152 -0.52 -7.69 1.96
N LEU A 153 -0.73 -8.96 2.35
CA LEU A 153 -2.00 -9.65 2.15
C LEU A 153 -3.15 -8.98 2.93
N LYS A 154 -2.97 -8.86 4.24
CA LYS A 154 -4.03 -8.45 5.18
C LYS A 154 -4.33 -6.96 5.14
N SER A 155 -3.37 -6.11 4.78
CA SER A 155 -3.54 -4.65 4.76
C SER A 155 -3.55 -4.12 3.33
N TYR A 156 -2.41 -4.20 2.65
CA TYR A 156 -2.21 -3.52 1.37
C TYR A 156 -3.19 -4.02 0.32
N MET A 157 -3.20 -5.32 0.08
CA MET A 157 -4.02 -5.96 -0.96
C MET A 157 -5.50 -5.87 -0.65
N SER A 158 -5.87 -6.08 0.60
CA SER A 158 -7.26 -6.02 0.99
C SER A 158 -7.86 -4.62 0.78
N VAL A 159 -7.13 -3.56 1.14
CA VAL A 159 -7.56 -2.17 0.84
C VAL A 159 -7.54 -1.92 -0.67
N TRP A 160 -6.53 -2.40 -1.37
CA TRP A 160 -6.39 -2.23 -2.82
C TRP A 160 -7.57 -2.87 -3.60
N PHE A 161 -7.93 -4.12 -3.30
CA PHE A 161 -9.06 -4.80 -3.94
C PHE A 161 -10.41 -4.22 -3.53
N ALA A 162 -10.54 -3.77 -2.27
CA ALA A 162 -11.72 -3.03 -1.82
C ALA A 162 -11.94 -1.76 -2.66
N ILE A 163 -10.87 -1.00 -2.95
CA ILE A 163 -10.92 0.17 -3.84
C ILE A 163 -11.32 -0.23 -5.26
N LYS A 164 -10.81 -1.34 -5.79
CA LYS A 164 -11.21 -1.80 -7.14
C LYS A 164 -12.66 -2.23 -7.24
N LYS A 165 -13.20 -2.83 -6.17
CA LYS A 165 -14.61 -3.21 -6.10
C LYS A 165 -15.53 -2.01 -5.87
N SER A 166 -15.01 -0.89 -5.35
CA SER A 166 -15.83 0.30 -5.10
C SER A 166 -16.18 1.02 -6.41
N LYS A 167 -17.48 1.23 -6.62
CA LYS A 167 -18.00 1.98 -7.79
C LYS A 167 -17.79 3.50 -7.64
N TYR A 168 -17.48 3.96 -6.42
CA TYR A 168 -17.42 5.37 -6.09
C TYR A 168 -16.10 5.71 -5.37
N PHE A 169 -15.54 6.87 -5.73
CA PHE A 169 -14.32 7.44 -5.14
C PHE A 169 -14.50 7.92 -3.68
N THR A 170 -15.73 8.00 -3.17
CA THR A 170 -16.07 8.51 -1.83
C THR A 170 -15.87 7.48 -0.72
N ASP A 171 -15.80 6.19 -1.05
CA ASP A 171 -15.83 5.12 -0.04
C ASP A 171 -14.45 4.84 0.57
N GLY A 172 -13.40 5.32 -0.08
CA GLY A 172 -12.04 4.90 0.21
C GLY A 172 -11.49 5.31 1.59
N GLN A 173 -11.90 6.45 2.15
CA GLN A 173 -11.52 6.83 3.53
C GLN A 173 -12.18 5.92 4.58
N ASN A 174 -13.44 5.52 4.36
CA ASN A 174 -14.15 4.60 5.24
C ASN A 174 -13.60 3.17 5.12
N MET A 175 -13.10 2.79 3.94
CA MET A 175 -12.53 1.46 3.68
C MET A 175 -11.20 1.26 4.41
N SER A 176 -10.24 2.19 4.32
CA SER A 176 -8.97 2.08 5.05
C SER A 176 -9.19 1.98 6.56
N PHE A 177 -10.10 2.76 7.14
CA PHE A 177 -10.33 2.79 8.58
C PHE A 177 -11.06 1.54 9.11
N LYS A 178 -12.07 1.04 8.39
CA LYS A 178 -12.80 -0.18 8.77
C LYS A 178 -11.91 -1.43 8.63
N HIS A 179 -11.14 -1.50 7.56
CA HIS A 179 -10.28 -2.64 7.28
C HIS A 179 -9.17 -2.79 8.32
N SER A 180 -8.52 -1.69 8.70
CA SER A 180 -7.46 -1.74 9.71
C SER A 180 -7.95 -2.04 11.12
N LYS A 181 -9.19 -1.69 11.48
CA LYS A 181 -9.82 -2.12 12.74
C LYS A 181 -10.17 -3.60 12.76
N HIS A 182 -10.69 -4.13 11.66
CA HIS A 182 -11.14 -5.52 11.56
C HIS A 182 -9.98 -6.52 11.69
N HIS A 183 -8.80 -6.17 11.16
CA HIS A 183 -7.65 -7.07 11.12
C HIS A 183 -6.59 -6.80 12.20
N GLY A 184 -6.87 -5.91 13.16
CA GLY A 184 -5.96 -5.63 14.29
C GLY A 184 -4.56 -5.12 13.88
N ILE A 185 -4.44 -4.49 12.70
CA ILE A 185 -3.16 -4.23 12.01
C ILE A 185 -2.36 -3.08 12.65
N TYR A 186 -2.86 -2.44 13.70
CA TYR A 186 -2.18 -1.28 14.29
C TYR A 186 -1.35 -1.64 15.53
N PRO A 187 -0.02 -1.44 15.51
CA PRO A 187 0.74 -1.22 16.72
C PRO A 187 0.21 0.04 17.42
N THR A 188 0.24 0.08 18.74
CA THR A 188 -0.25 1.18 19.60
C THR A 188 0.27 2.57 19.18
N ASN A 189 1.37 2.64 18.42
CA ASN A 189 1.96 3.87 17.89
C ASN A 189 1.26 4.43 16.63
N TYR A 190 0.45 3.64 15.92
CA TYR A 190 -0.25 4.08 14.70
C TYR A 190 -1.43 5.02 14.98
N PHE A 191 -2.03 4.92 16.19
CA PHE A 191 -3.03 5.87 16.66
C PHE A 191 -2.46 7.30 16.76
N LYS A 192 -1.17 7.46 17.08
CA LYS A 192 -0.53 8.78 17.11
C LYS A 192 -0.38 9.39 15.71
N LEU A 193 -0.09 8.58 14.68
CA LEU A 193 0.06 9.04 13.29
C LEU A 193 -1.28 9.31 12.59
N SER A 194 -2.29 8.47 12.80
CA SER A 194 -3.64 8.71 12.25
C SER A 194 -4.29 9.95 12.87
N ASN A 195 -4.10 10.18 14.17
CA ASN A 195 -4.50 11.43 14.82
C ASN A 195 -3.67 12.62 14.33
N MET A 196 -2.38 12.43 14.01
CA MET A 196 -1.56 13.50 13.40
C MET A 196 -2.08 13.90 12.01
N LEU A 197 -2.47 12.95 11.17
CA LEU A 197 -3.03 13.22 9.84
C LEU A 197 -4.46 13.80 9.90
N CYS A 198 -5.25 13.44 10.92
CA CYS A 198 -6.52 14.12 11.22
C CYS A 198 -6.31 15.54 11.78
N LEU A 199 -5.08 15.89 12.17
CA LEU A 199 -4.68 17.21 12.68
C LEU A 199 -3.86 18.05 11.69
N ILE A 200 -3.61 17.59 10.46
CA ILE A 200 -3.11 18.46 9.36
C ILE A 200 -4.30 19.12 8.65
N SER A 201 -5.15 19.75 9.44
CA SER A 201 -5.86 20.97 9.05
C SER A 201 -6.20 21.76 10.31
N PRO A 202 -5.38 22.75 10.63
CA PRO A 202 -5.89 24.02 11.10
C PRO A 202 -5.31 25.09 10.17
N LYS A 203 -6.11 25.55 9.20
CA LYS A 203 -5.89 26.90 8.70
C LYS A 203 -6.21 27.83 9.87
N ASN A 204 -5.19 28.58 10.29
CA ASN A 204 -5.25 29.77 11.13
C ASN A 204 -6.66 30.36 11.25
N GLN A 205 -7.29 30.17 12.41
CA GLN A 205 -8.25 31.15 12.91
C GLN A 205 -7.43 32.29 13.51
N THR A 206 -7.20 33.35 12.74
CA THR A 206 -7.05 34.68 13.33
C THR A 206 -8.46 35.26 13.46
N LEU A 207 -9.04 35.09 14.66
CA LEU A 207 -10.08 35.99 15.14
C LEU A 207 -9.37 37.25 15.63
N ASN A 208 -9.64 38.37 14.98
CA ASN A 208 -9.64 39.67 15.65
C ASN A 208 -10.95 40.35 15.24
N VAL A 209 -11.68 40.79 16.27
CA VAL A 209 -12.92 41.57 16.21
C VAL A 209 -12.66 42.92 15.55
#